data_AF-A0A351G7Z0-F1
#
_entry.id   AF-A0A351G7Z0-F1
#
_cell.length_a   1.000
_cell.length_b   1.000
_cell.length_c   1.000
_cell.angle_alpha   90.00
_cell.angle_beta   90.00
_cell.angle_gamma   90.00
#
_symmetry.space_group_name_H-M   'P 1'
#
loop_
_entity.id
_entity.type
_entity.pdbx_description
1 polymer ?
#
loop_
_entity_poly.entity_id
_entity_poly.type
_entity_poly.pdbx_seq_one_letter_code
_entity_poly.pdbx_strand_id
1 'polypeptide(L)'
;MDFILEPLNLVTFFPLLGVFVLLFLKKEHKDAARWTALVASLVTFGISLWVLAQFNAAETGLQMEINATWFTFGAWEIKYALGVDGLSILLLLLTTFLTPISILSTWTAVQDRVRDFMLFFLLLEVGMVGV
;
A
#
# COMPACT_ATOMS: atom_id res chain seq x y z
N MET A 1 7.06 -11.75 -16.12
CA MET A 1 5.91 -10.84 -15.97
C MET A 1 6.45 -9.48 -15.55
N ASP A 2 5.87 -8.40 -16.02
CA ASP A 2 6.38 -7.05 -15.74
C ASP A 2 6.40 -6.83 -14.22
N PHE A 3 7.59 -6.59 -13.66
CA PHE A 3 7.82 -6.41 -12.22
C PHE A 3 6.82 -5.43 -11.57
N ILE A 4 6.38 -4.43 -12.30
CA ILE A 4 5.45 -3.39 -11.84
C ILE A 4 4.00 -3.90 -11.76
N LEU A 5 3.60 -4.85 -12.61
CA LEU A 5 2.22 -5.33 -12.73
C LEU A 5 1.92 -6.51 -11.81
N GLU A 6 2.90 -6.99 -11.03
CA GLU A 6 2.67 -8.01 -10.01
C GLU A 6 1.72 -7.48 -8.92
N PRO A 7 0.66 -8.23 -8.55
CA PRO A 7 -0.35 -7.76 -7.60
C PRO A 7 0.21 -7.28 -6.26
N LEU A 8 1.25 -7.94 -5.75
CA LEU A 8 1.89 -7.56 -4.49
C LEU A 8 2.68 -6.25 -4.58
N ASN A 9 3.35 -5.99 -5.71
CA ASN A 9 4.02 -4.70 -5.94
C ASN A 9 2.98 -3.60 -6.13
N LEU A 10 1.88 -3.88 -6.84
CA LEU A 10 0.79 -2.94 -7.02
C LEU A 10 0.16 -2.55 -5.68
N VAL A 11 -0.24 -3.50 -4.83
CA VAL A 11 -0.84 -3.17 -3.53
C VAL A 11 0.13 -2.42 -2.62
N THR A 12 1.43 -2.72 -2.69
CA THR A 12 2.45 -2.04 -1.88
C THR A 12 2.67 -0.59 -2.31
N PHE A 13 2.79 -0.34 -3.62
CA PHE A 13 3.21 0.97 -4.13
C PHE A 13 2.07 1.83 -4.67
N PHE A 14 0.85 1.31 -4.86
CA PHE A 14 -0.29 2.11 -5.32
C PHE A 14 -0.58 3.35 -4.45
N PRO A 15 -0.50 3.31 -3.09
CA PRO A 15 -0.70 4.50 -2.27
C PRO A 15 0.27 5.65 -2.62
N LEU A 16 1.44 5.37 -3.20
CA LEU A 16 2.38 6.40 -3.66
C LEU A 16 1.81 7.28 -4.78
N LEU A 17 0.88 6.78 -5.59
CA LEU A 17 0.16 7.62 -6.55
C LEU A 17 -0.69 8.66 -5.83
N GLY A 18 -1.36 8.28 -4.74
CA GLY A 18 -2.09 9.22 -3.88
C GLY A 18 -1.16 10.26 -3.25
N VAL A 19 -0.01 9.82 -2.73
CA VAL A 19 1.06 10.71 -2.23
C VAL A 19 1.51 11.70 -3.30
N PHE A 20 1.76 11.23 -4.52
CA PHE A 20 2.18 12.06 -5.64
C PHE A 20 1.14 13.13 -5.96
N VAL A 21 -0.14 12.78 -6.04
CA VAL A 21 -1.24 13.75 -6.27
C VAL A 21 -1.33 14.76 -5.11
N LEU A 22 -1.17 14.31 -3.86
CA LEU A 22 -1.20 15.19 -2.67
C LEU A 22 -0.09 16.24 -2.67
N LEU A 23 1.08 15.96 -3.26
CA LEU A 23 2.19 16.92 -3.33
C LEU A 23 1.84 18.18 -4.15
N PHE A 24 0.98 18.04 -5.16
CA PHE A 24 0.54 19.16 -6.00
C PHE A 24 -0.69 19.89 -5.45
N LEU A 25 -1.35 19.34 -4.43
CA LEU A 25 -2.49 20.00 -3.79
C LEU A 25 -2.05 21.12 -2.85
N LYS A 26 -2.75 22.26 -2.95
CA LYS A 26 -2.57 23.38 -2.01
C LYS A 26 -3.08 22.98 -0.63
N LYS A 27 -2.42 23.50 0.41
CA LYS A 27 -2.72 23.20 1.81
C LYS A 27 -4.13 23.63 2.24
N GLU A 28 -4.73 24.61 1.56
CA GLU A 28 -6.09 25.08 1.86
C GLU A 28 -7.17 24.07 1.45
N HIS A 29 -6.91 23.20 0.46
CA HIS A 29 -7.89 22.26 -0.08
C HIS A 29 -7.98 20.97 0.77
N LYS A 30 -8.45 21.11 2.01
CA LYS A 30 -8.54 20.01 2.98
C LYS A 30 -9.38 18.84 2.46
N ASP A 31 -10.56 19.11 1.91
CA ASP A 31 -11.46 18.04 1.43
C ASP A 31 -10.91 17.32 0.20
N ALA A 32 -10.27 18.05 -0.72
CA ALA A 32 -9.58 17.42 -1.85
C ALA A 32 -8.51 16.45 -1.36
N ALA A 33 -7.68 16.86 -0.38
CA ALA A 33 -6.65 15.99 0.18
C ALA A 33 -7.23 14.72 0.83
N ARG A 34 -8.32 14.84 1.61
CA ARG A 34 -8.98 13.67 2.22
C ARG A 34 -9.57 12.74 1.18
N TRP A 35 -10.25 13.27 0.16
CA TRP A 35 -10.79 12.46 -0.93
C TRP A 35 -9.70 11.78 -1.75
N THR A 36 -8.59 12.46 -2.04
CA THR A 36 -7.45 11.85 -2.73
C THR A 36 -6.90 10.66 -1.94
N ALA A 37 -6.68 10.82 -0.64
CA ALA A 37 -6.19 9.73 0.20
C ALA A 37 -7.20 8.59 0.33
N LEU A 38 -8.49 8.92 0.50
CA LEU A 38 -9.55 7.92 0.60
C LEU A 38 -9.64 7.08 -0.69
N VAL A 39 -9.69 7.72 -1.86
CA VAL A 39 -9.72 7.01 -3.15
C VAL A 39 -8.47 6.16 -3.33
N ALA A 40 -7.28 6.68 -3.01
CA ALA A 40 -6.05 5.90 -3.08
C ALA A 40 -6.13 4.63 -2.22
N SER A 41 -6.50 4.77 -0.94
CA SER A 41 -6.62 3.63 -0.01
C SER A 41 -7.73 2.63 -0.40
N LEU A 42 -8.86 3.10 -0.96
CA LEU A 42 -9.92 2.21 -1.45
C LEU A 42 -9.48 1.40 -2.66
N VAL A 43 -8.69 1.99 -3.56
CA VAL A 43 -8.12 1.24 -4.69
C VAL A 43 -7.06 0.26 -4.19
N THR A 44 -6.20 0.65 -3.24
CA THR A 44 -5.25 -0.27 -2.59
C THR A 44 -5.99 -1.46 -1.96
N PHE A 45 -7.09 -1.22 -1.24
CA PHE A 45 -7.95 -2.28 -0.72
C PHE A 45 -8.55 -3.14 -1.84
N GLY A 46 -9.00 -2.54 -2.95
CA GLY A 46 -9.46 -3.29 -4.12
C GLY A 46 -8.37 -4.22 -4.69
N ILE A 47 -7.12 -3.76 -4.77
CA ILE A 47 -5.98 -4.58 -5.21
C ILE A 47 -5.70 -5.69 -4.20
N SER A 48 -5.82 -5.43 -2.89
CA SER A 48 -5.68 -6.45 -1.86
C SER A 48 -6.68 -7.60 -1.99
N LEU A 49 -7.92 -7.30 -2.40
CA LEU A 49 -8.94 -8.31 -2.68
C LEU A 49 -8.59 -9.13 -3.93
N TRP A 50 -7.94 -8.51 -4.90
CA TRP A 50 -7.42 -9.24 -6.06
C TRP A 50 -6.29 -10.19 -5.66
N VAL A 51 -5.39 -9.78 -4.77
CA VAL A 51 -4.37 -10.67 -4.18
C VAL A 51 -5.03 -11.85 -3.47
N LEU A 52 -6.08 -11.61 -2.67
CA LEU A 52 -6.86 -12.66 -2.01
C LEU A 52 -7.50 -13.64 -3.01
N ALA A 53 -8.07 -13.12 -4.11
CA ALA A 53 -8.70 -13.97 -5.12
C ALA A 53 -7.72 -14.93 -5.81
N GLN A 54 -6.42 -14.58 -5.85
CA GLN A 54 -5.36 -15.41 -6.42
C GLN A 54 -4.72 -16.36 -5.40
N PHE A 55 -4.99 -16.19 -4.11
CA PHE A 55 -4.35 -16.97 -3.05
C PHE A 55 -5.00 -18.36 -2.92
N ASN A 56 -4.17 -19.40 -2.91
CA ASN A 56 -4.61 -20.78 -2.74
C ASN A 56 -4.36 -21.26 -1.30
N ALA A 57 -5.40 -21.29 -0.47
CA ALA A 57 -5.28 -21.73 0.93
C ALA A 57 -4.89 -23.21 1.10
N ALA A 58 -4.98 -24.04 0.05
CA ALA A 58 -4.57 -25.43 0.10
C ALA A 58 -3.05 -25.62 -0.09
N GLU A 59 -2.36 -24.62 -0.63
CA GLU A 59 -0.92 -24.64 -0.83
C GLU A 59 -0.19 -24.07 0.39
N THR A 60 0.65 -24.90 0.98
CA THR A 60 1.49 -24.53 2.11
C THR A 60 2.80 -23.92 1.59
N GLY A 61 3.10 -22.68 1.95
CA GLY A 61 4.31 -21.97 1.51
C GLY A 61 4.05 -20.50 1.22
N LEU A 62 5.11 -19.80 0.81
CA LEU A 62 5.00 -18.45 0.28
C LEU A 62 4.37 -18.51 -1.12
N GLN A 63 3.45 -17.61 -1.42
CA GLN A 63 2.80 -17.50 -2.73
C GLN A 63 3.07 -16.12 -3.33
N MET A 64 2.88 -16.01 -4.65
CA MET A 64 3.12 -14.77 -5.41
C MET A 64 4.53 -14.20 -5.16
N GLU A 65 5.54 -15.08 -5.17
CA GLU A 65 6.91 -14.70 -4.83
C GLU A 65 7.57 -13.84 -5.91
N ILE A 66 8.13 -12.72 -5.48
CA ILE A 66 8.97 -11.82 -6.26
C ILE A 66 10.37 -11.93 -5.69
N ASN A 67 11.30 -12.43 -6.49
CA ASN A 67 12.70 -12.53 -6.13
C ASN A 67 13.53 -11.79 -7.18
N ALA A 68 13.79 -10.50 -6.93
CA ALA A 68 14.55 -9.64 -7.83
C ALA A 68 15.86 -9.19 -7.19
N THR A 69 16.95 -9.13 -7.95
CA THR A 69 18.21 -8.53 -7.49
C THR A 69 18.01 -7.03 -7.28
N TRP A 70 18.17 -6.54 -6.05
CA TRP A 70 18.04 -5.12 -5.74
C TRP A 70 19.35 -4.38 -6.01
N PHE A 71 20.45 -4.83 -5.40
CA PHE A 71 21.79 -4.34 -5.72
C PHE A 71 22.87 -5.37 -5.37
N THR A 72 24.01 -5.27 -6.04
CA THR A 72 25.17 -6.11 -5.80
C THR A 72 26.27 -5.29 -5.15
N PHE A 73 26.80 -5.75 -4.02
CA PHE A 73 27.91 -5.12 -3.31
C PHE A 73 29.09 -6.09 -3.23
N GLY A 74 30.05 -5.92 -4.14
CA GLY A 74 31.16 -6.87 -4.28
C GLY A 74 30.64 -8.26 -4.63
N ALA A 75 30.86 -9.24 -3.75
CA ALA A 75 30.39 -10.62 -3.92
C ALA A 75 28.98 -10.88 -3.34
N TRP A 76 28.34 -9.88 -2.73
CA TRP A 76 27.05 -10.04 -2.05
C TRP A 76 25.92 -9.54 -2.95
N GLU A 77 24.94 -10.39 -3.19
CA GLU A 77 23.73 -10.04 -3.93
C GLU A 77 22.59 -9.81 -2.95
N ILE A 78 22.12 -8.56 -2.85
CA ILE A 78 20.97 -8.21 -2.00
C ILE A 78 19.72 -8.30 -2.86
N LYS A 79 18.75 -9.10 -2.40
CA LYS A 79 17.52 -9.39 -3.13
C LYS A 79 16.34 -8.66 -2.50
N TYR A 80 15.48 -8.13 -3.37
CA TYR A 80 14.11 -7.80 -3.03
C TYR A 80 13.30 -9.09 -3.13
N ALA A 81 13.02 -9.66 -1.97
CA ALA A 81 12.19 -10.84 -1.80
C ALA A 81 10.85 -10.40 -1.20
N LEU A 82 9.78 -10.60 -1.94
CA LEU A 82 8.42 -10.28 -1.50
C LEU A 82 7.52 -11.47 -1.80
N GLY A 83 6.63 -11.81 -0.89
CA GLY A 83 5.65 -12.88 -1.09
C GLY A 83 4.69 -12.91 0.08
N VAL A 84 3.62 -13.68 -0.08
CA VAL A 84 2.54 -13.72 0.92
C VAL A 84 2.29 -15.14 1.37
N ASP A 85 2.14 -15.35 2.67
CA ASP A 85 1.71 -16.62 3.26
C ASP A 85 0.28 -16.49 3.85
N GLY A 86 -0.19 -17.56 4.49
CA GLY A 86 -1.53 -17.58 5.08
C GLY A 86 -1.76 -16.56 6.21
N LEU A 87 -0.72 -16.08 6.89
CA LEU A 87 -0.84 -15.05 7.91
C LEU A 87 -0.73 -13.66 7.31
N SER A 88 0.28 -13.43 6.46
CA SER A 88 0.54 -12.15 5.81
C SER A 88 -0.64 -11.69 4.97
N ILE A 89 -1.39 -12.61 4.32
CA ILE A 89 -2.57 -12.21 3.54
C ILE A 89 -3.68 -11.63 4.41
N LEU A 90 -3.86 -12.16 5.62
CA LEU A 90 -4.85 -11.64 6.58
C LEU A 90 -4.43 -10.27 7.09
N LEU A 91 -3.13 -10.08 7.37
CA LEU A 91 -2.57 -8.80 7.82
C LEU A 91 -2.63 -7.73 6.71
N LEU A 92 -2.36 -8.12 5.47
CA LEU A 92 -2.45 -7.26 4.29
C LEU A 92 -3.90 -6.77 4.09
N LEU A 93 -4.87 -7.69 4.15
CA LEU A 93 -6.29 -7.35 4.06
C LEU A 93 -6.76 -6.47 5.22
N LEU A 94 -6.36 -6.80 6.45
CA LEU A 94 -6.71 -6.01 7.63
C LEU A 94 -6.14 -4.59 7.52
N THR A 95 -4.88 -4.45 7.14
CA THR A 95 -4.20 -3.16 6.99
C THR A 95 -4.91 -2.31 5.95
N THR A 96 -5.08 -2.84 4.74
CA THR A 96 -5.70 -2.11 3.63
C THR A 96 -7.19 -1.84 3.86
N PHE A 97 -7.89 -2.65 4.67
CA PHE A 97 -9.27 -2.39 5.09
C PHE A 97 -9.37 -1.27 6.14
N LEU A 98 -8.44 -1.24 7.10
CA LEU A 98 -8.46 -0.25 8.18
C LEU A 98 -7.98 1.14 7.72
N THR A 99 -7.11 1.23 6.70
CA THR A 99 -6.64 2.51 6.14
C THR A 99 -7.80 3.44 5.71
N PRO A 100 -8.74 3.03 4.82
CA PRO A 100 -9.83 3.91 4.39
C PRO A 100 -10.77 4.29 5.54
N ILE A 101 -11.00 3.39 6.50
CA ILE A 101 -11.81 3.67 7.70
C ILE A 101 -11.13 4.75 8.55
N SER A 102 -9.82 4.61 8.75
CA SER A 102 -9.02 5.59 9.48
C SER A 102 -9.02 6.96 8.78
N ILE A 103 -8.92 6.98 7.45
CA ILE A 103 -9.02 8.21 6.65
C ILE A 103 -10.40 8.85 6.82
N LEU A 104 -11.49 8.07 6.74
CA LEU A 104 -12.86 8.58 6.93
C LEU A 104 -13.04 9.24 8.31
N SER A 105 -12.42 8.70 9.36
CA SER A 105 -12.48 9.28 10.70
C SER A 105 -11.86 10.68 10.82
N THR A 106 -10.98 11.06 9.87
CA THR A 106 -10.21 12.30 9.97
C THR A 106 -10.98 13.57 9.63
N TRP A 107 -12.20 13.47 9.09
CA TRP A 107 -13.03 14.63 8.76
C TRP A 107 -13.34 15.50 9.97
N THR A 108 -13.53 14.88 11.13
CA THR A 108 -13.73 15.57 12.40
C THR A 108 -12.46 15.60 13.24
N ALA A 109 -11.66 14.53 13.23
CA ALA A 109 -10.49 14.39 14.12
C ALA A 109 -9.28 15.25 13.72
N VAL A 110 -9.04 15.49 12.43
CA VAL A 110 -7.85 16.21 11.95
C VAL A 110 -8.27 17.48 11.22
N GLN A 111 -8.00 18.64 11.83
CA GLN A 111 -8.34 19.95 11.24
C GLN A 111 -7.13 20.75 10.75
N ASP A 112 -5.95 20.49 11.29
CA ASP A 112 -4.72 21.18 10.93
C ASP A 112 -3.80 20.29 10.10
N ARG A 113 -3.10 20.90 9.14
CA ARG A 113 -2.14 20.23 8.24
C ARG A 113 -2.69 18.95 7.59
N VAL A 114 -3.99 18.93 7.26
CA VAL A 114 -4.72 17.77 6.72
C VAL A 114 -3.98 17.12 5.56
N ARG A 115 -3.50 17.90 4.59
CA ARG A 115 -2.74 17.40 3.45
C ARG A 115 -1.48 16.65 3.87
N ASP A 116 -0.70 17.21 4.78
CA ASP A 116 0.55 16.61 5.22
C ASP A 116 0.27 15.34 6.04
N PHE A 117 -0.77 15.35 6.88
CA PHE A 117 -1.23 14.14 7.59
C PHE A 117 -1.63 13.04 6.59
N MET A 118 -2.48 13.34 5.60
CA MET A 118 -2.92 12.38 4.59
C MET A 118 -1.73 11.80 3.80
N LEU A 119 -0.75 12.64 3.48
CA LEU A 119 0.46 12.22 2.78
C LEU A 119 1.25 11.21 3.61
N PHE A 120 1.53 11.52 4.88
CA PHE A 120 2.23 10.59 5.77
C PHE A 120 1.41 9.34 6.07
N PHE A 121 0.08 9.44 6.09
CA PHE A 121 -0.79 8.30 6.31
C PHE A 121 -0.75 7.30 5.16
N LEU A 122 -0.72 7.78 3.90
CA LEU A 122 -0.50 6.91 2.74
C LEU A 122 0.93 6.34 2.70
N LEU A 123 1.95 7.12 3.10
CA LEU A 123 3.32 6.60 3.22
C LEU A 123 3.42 5.50 4.29
N LEU A 124 2.68 5.66 5.39
CA LEU A 124 2.57 4.63 6.42
C LEU A 124 1.92 3.36 5.87
N GLU A 125 0.87 3.48 5.06
CA GLU A 125 0.25 2.33 4.38
C GLU A 125 1.26 1.58 3.50
N VAL A 126 2.06 2.28 2.68
CA VAL A 126 3.15 1.66 1.89
C VAL A 126 4.13 0.92 2.80
N GLY A 127 4.54 1.56 3.89
CA GLY A 127 5.47 0.98 4.86
C GLY A 127 4.91 -0.25 5.56
N MET A 128 3.62 -0.27 5.90
CA MET A 128 2.99 -1.42 6.56
C MET A 128 2.76 -2.60 5.62
N VAL A 129 2.40 -2.35 4.35
CA VAL A 129 2.15 -3.41 3.36
C VAL A 129 3.45 -4.02 2.83
N GLY A 130 4.55 -3.24 2.80
CA GLY A 130 5.84 -3.68 2.28
C GLY A 130 6.76 -4.41 3.28
N VAL A 131 6.27 -4.75 4.48
CA VAL A 131 7.01 -5.54 5.50
C VAL A 131 6.81 -7.03 5.26
#